data_AF-A0A4Z2G639-F1
#
_entry.id   AF-A0A4Z2G639-F1
#
_cell.length_a   1.000
_cell.length_b   1.000
_cell.length_c   1.000
_cell.angle_alpha   90.00
_cell.angle_beta   90.00
_cell.angle_gamma   90.00
#
_symmetry.space_group_name_H-M   'P 1'
#
loop_
_entity.id
_entity.type
_entity.pdbx_description
1 polymer ?
#
loop_
_entity_poly.entity_id
_entity_poly.type
_entity_poly.pdbx_seq_one_letter_code
_entity_poly.pdbx_strand_id
1 'polypeptide(L)'
;MSANEDQEIGDLEDSKAFILDLAWPELYPEAAPQISLDAFFNNRISAETKQLILSQLEEQVEANLGTAMMYTLFEWAKENQEALMENHKPVVALISSIDASANMAKKKEKKEQLTKSQKRRILSRTGGKDDE
;
A
#
# COMPACT_ATOMS: atom_id res chain seq x y z
N MET A 1 -13.15 17.14 -16.66
CA MET A 1 -13.14 15.66 -16.58
C MET A 1 -11.73 15.23 -16.21
N SER A 2 -11.55 14.38 -15.21
CA SER A 2 -10.25 13.73 -14.98
C SER A 2 -10.06 12.57 -15.95
N ALA A 3 -8.83 12.43 -16.45
CA ALA A 3 -8.39 11.27 -17.22
C ALA A 3 -7.57 10.34 -16.30
N ASN A 4 -7.51 9.05 -16.62
CA ASN A 4 -6.64 8.10 -15.95
C ASN A 4 -5.96 7.25 -17.02
N GLU A 5 -4.73 6.82 -16.76
CA GLU A 5 -3.93 5.99 -17.67
C GLU A 5 -3.06 5.02 -16.88
N ASP A 6 -3.19 3.74 -17.20
CA ASP A 6 -2.40 2.66 -16.64
C ASP A 6 -1.37 2.14 -17.66
N GLN A 7 -0.12 1.97 -17.23
CA GLN A 7 0.96 1.45 -18.09
C GLN A 7 1.77 0.35 -17.39
N GLU A 8 2.05 -0.69 -18.16
CA GLU A 8 2.98 -1.77 -17.81
C GLU A 8 4.43 -1.25 -17.85
N ILE A 9 5.14 -1.38 -16.74
CA ILE A 9 6.54 -1.01 -16.58
C ILE A 9 7.36 -2.29 -16.52
N GLY A 10 8.09 -2.58 -17.60
CA GLY A 10 8.78 -3.86 -17.83
C GLY A 10 7.93 -4.90 -18.55
N ASP A 11 8.50 -6.08 -18.79
CA ASP A 11 7.80 -7.24 -19.33
C ASP A 11 6.99 -7.93 -18.22
N LEU A 12 5.69 -8.19 -18.42
CA LEU A 12 4.84 -8.84 -17.41
C LEU A 12 5.34 -10.22 -16.96
N GLU A 13 6.12 -10.92 -17.79
CA GLU A 13 6.78 -12.18 -17.43
C GLU A 13 7.94 -11.98 -16.42
N ASP A 14 8.52 -10.78 -16.34
CA ASP A 14 9.54 -10.44 -15.35
C ASP A 14 8.91 -10.26 -13.94
N SER A 15 9.57 -10.83 -12.94
CA SER A 15 9.37 -10.58 -11.52
C SER A 15 9.50 -9.10 -11.11
N LYS A 16 10.28 -8.29 -11.83
CA LYS A 16 10.46 -6.86 -11.59
C LYS A 16 9.42 -5.98 -12.30
N ALA A 17 8.50 -6.51 -13.10
CA ALA A 17 7.49 -5.66 -13.72
C ALA A 17 6.41 -5.20 -12.74
N PHE A 18 5.79 -4.06 -13.03
CA PHE A 18 4.64 -3.53 -12.28
C PHE A 18 3.73 -2.71 -13.20
N ILE A 19 2.48 -2.52 -12.80
CA ILE A 19 1.54 -1.61 -13.48
C ILE A 19 1.54 -0.29 -12.72
N LEU A 20 1.78 0.81 -13.42
CA LEU A 20 1.70 2.17 -12.87
C LEU A 20 0.40 2.82 -13.31
N ASP A 21 -0.44 3.24 -12.36
CA ASP A 21 -1.72 3.93 -12.62
C ASP A 21 -1.60 5.41 -12.26
N LEU A 22 -1.90 6.29 -13.21
CA LEU A 22 -1.82 7.75 -13.06
C LEU A 22 -3.19 8.39 -13.33
N ALA A 23 -3.72 9.10 -12.34
CA ALA A 23 -4.98 9.84 -12.42
C ALA A 23 -4.72 11.35 -12.46
N TRP A 24 -5.16 12.00 -13.53
CA TRP A 24 -4.92 13.41 -13.82
C TRP A 24 -6.06 14.29 -13.26
N PRO A 25 -5.80 15.23 -12.32
CA PRO A 25 -6.82 16.16 -11.88
C PRO A 25 -7.20 17.15 -12.99
N GLU A 26 -8.38 17.77 -12.87
CA GLU A 26 -8.85 18.79 -13.82
C GLU A 26 -7.96 20.06 -13.86
N LEU A 27 -7.09 20.23 -12.86
CA LEU A 27 -6.11 21.31 -12.76
C LEU A 27 -4.68 20.88 -13.17
N TYR A 28 -4.51 19.76 -13.85
CA TYR A 28 -3.21 19.34 -14.39
C TYR A 28 -2.83 20.18 -15.62
N PRO A 29 -1.55 20.62 -15.77
CA PRO A 29 -0.36 20.25 -15.00
C PRO A 29 -0.05 21.10 -13.75
N GLU A 30 -0.85 22.11 -13.43
CA GLU A 30 -0.67 22.98 -12.25
C GLU A 30 -0.90 22.21 -10.92
N ALA A 31 -1.66 21.13 -10.95
CA ALA A 31 -1.84 20.17 -9.87
C ALA A 31 -1.19 18.82 -10.21
N ALA A 32 -0.56 18.22 -9.21
CA ALA A 32 0.09 16.90 -9.29
C ALA A 32 -0.90 15.78 -9.69
N PRO A 33 -0.47 14.79 -10.50
CA PRO A 33 -1.24 13.57 -10.67
C PRO A 33 -1.34 12.78 -9.37
N GLN A 34 -2.42 12.02 -9.22
CA GLN A 34 -2.51 10.98 -8.21
C GLN A 34 -1.89 9.69 -8.79
N ILE A 35 -0.90 9.14 -8.08
CA ILE A 35 -0.18 7.92 -8.47
C ILE A 35 -0.71 6.74 -7.64
N SER A 36 -0.98 5.59 -8.28
CA SER A 36 -1.32 4.34 -7.60
C SER A 36 -0.54 3.14 -8.12
N LEU A 37 -0.36 2.18 -7.22
CA LEU A 37 0.18 0.84 -7.48
C LEU A 37 -0.80 -0.25 -7.00
N ASP A 38 -2.10 0.05 -6.95
CA ASP A 38 -3.16 -0.85 -6.42
C ASP A 38 -3.68 -1.87 -7.45
N ALA A 39 -3.20 -1.80 -8.70
CA ALA A 39 -3.48 -2.80 -9.72
C ALA A 39 -3.22 -4.23 -9.22
N PHE A 40 -4.10 -5.18 -9.53
CA PHE A 40 -4.07 -6.55 -8.98
C PHE A 40 -2.73 -7.27 -9.22
N PHE A 41 -2.08 -7.00 -10.35
CA PHE A 41 -0.75 -7.51 -10.70
C PHE A 41 0.31 -7.15 -9.65
N ASN A 42 0.23 -5.94 -9.07
CA ASN A 42 1.17 -5.43 -8.08
C ASN A 42 0.98 -6.04 -6.69
N ASN A 43 0.00 -6.94 -6.47
CA ASN A 43 -0.16 -7.63 -5.18
C ASN A 43 1.03 -8.54 -4.83
N ARG A 44 1.86 -8.90 -5.81
CA ARG A 44 3.14 -9.60 -5.60
C ARG A 44 4.22 -8.72 -4.97
N ILE A 45 4.07 -7.39 -5.05
CA ILE A 45 5.05 -6.38 -4.62
C ILE A 45 4.81 -6.02 -3.15
N SER A 46 5.88 -6.00 -2.35
CA SER A 46 5.79 -5.64 -0.92
C SER A 46 5.38 -4.17 -0.75
N ALA A 47 4.70 -3.87 0.36
CA ALA A 47 4.31 -2.50 0.67
C ALA A 47 5.52 -1.54 0.74
N GLU A 48 6.66 -2.01 1.26
CA GLU A 48 7.92 -1.26 1.31
C GLU A 48 8.42 -0.89 -0.09
N THR A 49 8.46 -1.84 -1.03
CA THR A 49 8.84 -1.55 -2.43
C THR A 49 7.83 -0.62 -3.11
N LYS A 50 6.52 -0.79 -2.87
CA LYS A 50 5.51 0.17 -3.39
C LYS A 50 5.73 1.59 -2.87
N GLN A 51 6.03 1.76 -1.59
CA GLN A 51 6.32 3.08 -1.01
C GLN A 51 7.60 3.69 -1.57
N LEU A 52 8.65 2.90 -1.80
CA LEU A 52 9.88 3.36 -2.47
C LEU A 52 9.60 3.87 -3.90
N ILE A 53 8.77 3.15 -4.66
CA ILE A 53 8.39 3.55 -6.03
C ILE A 53 7.60 4.86 -6.02
N LEU A 54 6.59 4.96 -5.15
CA LEU A 54 5.77 6.16 -5.01
C LEU A 54 6.63 7.38 -4.61
N SER A 55 7.50 7.23 -3.61
CA SER A 55 8.39 8.31 -3.14
C SER A 55 9.31 8.84 -4.24
N GLN A 56 9.88 7.97 -5.08
CA GLN A 56 10.75 8.43 -6.18
C GLN A 56 9.97 9.06 -7.34
N LEU A 57 8.74 8.60 -7.60
CA LEU A 57 7.87 9.24 -8.60
C LEU A 57 7.32 10.59 -8.10
N GLU A 58 7.07 10.74 -6.80
CA GLU A 58 6.71 12.03 -6.19
C GLU A 58 7.83 13.07 -6.38
N GLU A 59 9.11 12.70 -6.24
CA GLU A 59 10.23 13.59 -6.58
C GLU A 59 10.22 14.02 -8.05
N GLN A 60 9.87 13.12 -8.99
CA GLN A 60 9.73 13.49 -10.40
C GLN A 60 8.52 14.41 -10.66
N VAL A 61 7.42 14.22 -9.92
CA VAL A 61 6.24 15.09 -9.99
C VAL A 61 6.58 16.51 -9.51
N GLU A 62 7.25 16.64 -8.36
CA GLU A 62 7.66 17.96 -7.84
C GLU A 62 8.61 18.67 -8.79
N ALA A 63 9.57 17.94 -9.38
CA ALA A 63 10.53 18.50 -10.33
C ALA A 63 9.91 19.00 -11.65
N ASN A 64 8.73 18.49 -12.04
CA ASN A 64 8.07 18.81 -13.31
C ASN A 64 6.74 19.57 -13.14
N LEU A 65 6.34 19.94 -11.92
CA LEU A 65 5.04 20.59 -11.64
C LEU A 65 4.83 21.86 -12.47
N GLY A 66 3.63 22.05 -13.01
CA GLY A 66 3.32 23.12 -13.97
C GLY A 66 3.77 22.83 -15.41
N THR A 67 4.27 21.63 -15.70
CA THR A 67 4.58 21.17 -17.06
C THR A 67 3.94 19.81 -17.36
N ALA A 68 3.76 19.50 -18.65
CA ALA A 68 3.22 18.20 -19.06
C ALA A 68 4.25 17.08 -18.83
N MET A 69 4.08 16.34 -17.73
CA MET A 69 5.01 15.32 -17.23
C MET A 69 4.61 13.87 -17.51
N MET A 70 3.41 13.61 -18.04
CA MET A 70 2.84 12.27 -18.26
C MET A 70 3.82 11.30 -18.92
N TYR A 71 4.31 11.65 -20.11
CA TYR A 71 5.29 10.82 -20.84
C TYR A 71 6.59 10.66 -20.04
N THR A 72 7.08 11.74 -19.42
CA THR A 72 8.29 11.76 -18.59
C THR A 72 8.20 10.80 -17.41
N LEU A 73 7.08 10.75 -16.69
CA LEU A 73 6.88 9.85 -15.55
C LEU A 73 6.91 8.38 -15.98
N PHE A 74 6.23 8.04 -17.07
CA PHE A 74 6.19 6.67 -17.58
C PHE A 74 7.54 6.20 -18.15
N GLU A 75 8.25 7.04 -18.92
CA GLU A 75 9.58 6.68 -19.40
C GLU A 75 10.59 6.58 -18.25
N TRP A 76 10.57 7.53 -17.31
CA TRP A 76 11.45 7.49 -16.13
C TRP A 76 11.22 6.21 -15.31
N ALA A 77 9.96 5.79 -15.12
CA ALA A 77 9.64 4.53 -14.44
C ALA A 77 10.22 3.30 -15.16
N LYS A 78 10.23 3.28 -16.50
CA LYS A 78 10.84 2.20 -17.30
C LYS A 78 12.37 2.23 -17.20
N GLU A 79 12.99 3.39 -17.39
CA GLU A 79 14.45 3.55 -17.30
C GLU A 79 15.00 3.17 -15.92
N ASN A 80 14.22 3.39 -14.86
CA ASN A 80 14.62 3.11 -13.47
C ASN A 80 14.01 1.82 -12.90
N GLN A 81 13.29 1.01 -13.70
CA GLN A 81 12.56 -0.20 -13.26
C GLN A 81 13.46 -1.14 -12.43
N GLU A 82 14.69 -1.40 -12.89
CA GLU A 82 15.59 -2.33 -12.22
C GLU A 82 15.99 -1.88 -10.81
N ALA A 83 16.16 -0.57 -10.60
CA ALA A 83 16.55 0.07 -9.35
C ALA A 83 15.35 0.22 -8.40
N LEU A 84 14.21 0.65 -8.93
CA LEU A 84 12.91 0.71 -8.26
C LEU A 84 12.54 -0.65 -7.63
N MET A 85 12.92 -1.74 -8.29
CA MET A 85 12.65 -3.12 -7.88
C MET A 85 13.89 -3.87 -7.37
N GLU A 86 15.00 -3.20 -7.06
CA GLU A 86 16.26 -3.84 -6.61
C GLU A 86 16.05 -4.67 -5.32
N ASN A 87 15.33 -4.09 -4.36
CA ASN A 87 15.04 -4.74 -3.08
C ASN A 87 13.79 -5.65 -3.14
N HIS A 88 13.18 -5.81 -4.31
CA HIS A 88 11.99 -6.64 -4.44
C HIS A 88 12.34 -8.12 -4.26
N LYS A 89 11.77 -8.74 -3.22
CA LYS A 89 11.78 -10.19 -3.03
C LYS A 89 10.39 -10.71 -3.38
N PRO A 90 10.24 -11.64 -4.35
CA PRO A 90 8.94 -12.16 -4.71
C PRO A 90 8.31 -12.82 -3.49
N VAL A 91 7.10 -12.36 -3.12
CA VAL A 91 6.32 -12.93 -2.02
C VAL A 91 5.74 -14.26 -2.48
N VAL A 92 6.59 -15.29 -2.53
CA VAL A 92 6.16 -16.67 -2.79
C VAL A 92 5.12 -17.04 -1.75
N ALA A 93 3.92 -17.40 -2.23
CA ALA A 93 2.73 -17.56 -1.39
C ALA A 93 2.99 -18.56 -0.25
N LEU A 94 3.02 -18.07 0.99
CA LEU A 94 3.21 -18.87 2.20
C LEU A 94 1.91 -19.63 2.59
N ILE A 95 1.36 -20.40 1.64
CA ILE A 95 0.20 -21.29 1.84
C ILE A 95 0.69 -22.74 1.99
N SER A 96 1.65 -22.95 2.89
CA SER A 96 2.20 -24.27 3.24
C SER A 96 2.66 -24.38 4.71
N SER A 97 2.04 -23.64 5.63
CA SER A 97 2.32 -23.73 7.09
C SER A 97 1.10 -23.39 7.97
N ILE A 98 -0.06 -24.01 7.73
CA ILE A 98 -1.16 -24.04 8.72
C ILE A 98 -1.16 -25.41 9.41
N ASP A 99 -0.07 -25.74 10.11
CA ASP A 99 -0.08 -26.70 11.23
C ASP A 99 1.26 -26.66 11.98
N ALA A 100 1.31 -25.97 13.14
CA ALA A 100 2.18 -26.28 14.28
C ALA A 100 2.07 -25.22 15.41
N SER A 101 1.29 -25.57 16.44
CA SER A 101 1.45 -25.17 17.85
C SER A 101 1.38 -23.69 18.29
N ALA A 102 0.51 -23.46 19.27
CA ALA A 102 0.51 -22.29 20.14
C ALA A 102 1.63 -22.34 21.21
N ASN A 103 1.71 -21.25 22.01
CA ASN A 103 2.59 -20.99 23.18
C ASN A 103 4.07 -20.66 22.86
N MET A 104 4.75 -19.71 23.54
CA MET A 104 4.38 -18.94 24.74
C MET A 104 5.08 -17.56 24.83
N ALA A 105 4.48 -16.66 25.62
CA ALA A 105 4.75 -15.22 25.78
C ALA A 105 6.16 -14.75 26.25
N LYS A 106 6.53 -13.51 25.87
CA LYS A 106 6.68 -12.30 26.74
C LYS A 106 7.04 -11.05 25.87
N LYS A 107 6.14 -10.04 25.73
CA LYS A 107 5.98 -8.79 26.55
C LYS A 107 7.25 -7.90 26.55
N LYS A 108 7.25 -6.59 26.24
CA LYS A 108 6.31 -5.44 26.46
C LYS A 108 6.71 -4.29 25.50
N GLU A 109 6.03 -3.15 25.30
CA GLU A 109 4.68 -2.52 25.43
C GLU A 109 4.92 -1.10 24.83
N LYS A 110 4.00 -0.30 24.26
CA LYS A 110 2.54 -0.12 24.24
C LYS A 110 2.17 0.48 22.84
N LYS A 111 1.07 1.16 22.50
CA LYS A 111 -0.10 1.72 23.23
C LYS A 111 -1.46 1.35 22.60
N GLU A 112 -1.80 1.92 21.43
CA GLU A 112 -3.18 2.34 21.11
C GLU A 112 -3.61 1.85 19.72
N GLN A 113 -4.82 1.34 19.49
CA GLN A 113 -6.11 1.83 19.99
C GLN A 113 -7.07 0.73 20.51
N LEU A 114 -8.22 1.16 21.03
CA LEU A 114 -9.15 0.39 21.87
C LEU A 114 -10.05 -0.58 21.09
N THR A 115 -10.26 -1.79 21.61
CA THR A 115 -11.10 -2.83 20.97
C THR A 115 -12.55 -2.86 21.48
N LYS A 116 -13.46 -3.27 20.58
CA LYS A 116 -14.94 -3.29 20.74
C LYS A 116 -15.48 -4.06 21.98
N SER A 117 -14.66 -4.81 22.70
CA SER A 117 -15.07 -5.68 23.81
C SER A 117 -15.39 -4.94 25.12
N GLN A 118 -14.94 -3.69 25.30
CA GLN A 118 -15.17 -2.93 26.54
C GLN A 118 -16.64 -2.52 26.76
N LYS A 119 -17.48 -2.46 25.70
CA LYS A 119 -18.90 -2.10 25.83
C LYS A 119 -19.80 -3.20 26.43
N ARG A 120 -19.33 -4.45 26.54
CA ARG A 120 -20.19 -5.60 26.97
C ARG A 120 -20.13 -5.91 28.48
N ARG A 121 -19.33 -5.19 29.28
CA ARG A 121 -19.06 -5.54 30.69
C ARG A 121 -19.64 -4.56 31.72
N ILE A 122 -20.79 -3.94 31.43
CA ILE A 122 -21.41 -2.91 32.30
C ILE A 122 -22.87 -3.25 32.70
N LEU A 123 -23.42 -4.40 32.30
CA LEU A 123 -24.85 -4.72 32.51
C LEU A 123 -25.13 -6.02 33.30
N SER A 124 -24.26 -6.38 34.26
CA SER A 124 -24.44 -7.57 35.10
C SER A 124 -23.92 -7.40 36.54
N ARG A 125 -23.95 -6.17 37.08
CA ARG A 125 -23.53 -5.88 38.46
C ARG A 125 -24.35 -4.78 39.15
N THR A 126 -25.66 -4.97 39.18
CA THR A 126 -26.54 -4.36 40.19
C THR A 126 -27.46 -5.45 40.71
N GLY A 127 -27.10 -6.02 41.86
CA GLY A 127 -28.02 -6.86 42.63
C GLY A 127 -28.82 -5.98 43.58
N GLY A 128 -30.10 -6.33 43.77
CA GLY A 128 -30.93 -5.88 44.87
C GLY A 128 -31.65 -7.12 45.41
N LYS A 129 -31.57 -7.33 46.72
CA LYS A 129 -32.45 -8.27 47.42
C LYS A 129 -33.85 -7.65 47.44
N ASP A 130 -34.87 -8.47 47.56
CA ASP A 130 -35.82 -8.36 48.68
C ASP A 130 -36.45 -9.74 48.89
N ASP A 131 -36.53 -10.14 50.16
CA ASP A 131 -37.04 -11.43 50.62
C ASP A 131 -38.54 -11.30 50.99
N GLU A 132 -39.15 -12.47 51.25
CA GLU A 132 -40.54 -12.79 51.68
C GLU A 132 -41.31 -11.76 52.54
#